data_AF-A0A4Y2UUP5-F1
#
_entry.id   AF-A0A4Y2UUP5-F1
#
_cell.length_a   1.000
_cell.length_b   1.000
_cell.length_c   1.000
_cell.angle_alpha   90.00
_cell.angle_beta   90.00
_cell.angle_gamma   90.00
#
_symmetry.space_group_name_H-M   'P 1'
#
loop_
_entity.id
_entity.type
_entity.pdbx_description
1 polymer ?
#
loop_
_entity_poly.entity_id
_entity_poly.type
_entity_poly.pdbx_seq_one_letter_code
_entity_poly.pdbx_strand_id
1 'polypeptide(L)'
;MGSVRADIASGSDVREIDKQSKNTWRREWLEKQAEGIYLREIIRKLNKCGACYRIVCSEELVCGSRGFVALTDHVKSAKHESFLQTRKEHFTLPVAPDLLEPVKEMSKDRKALNRITVHRNAASYNTRFGISKAVKHSLFEDF
;
A
#
# COMPACT_ATOMS: atom_id res chain seq x y z
N MET A 1 -2.51 -1.88 17.25
CA MET A 1 -1.17 -2.45 17.01
C MET A 1 -1.24 -3.35 15.79
N GLY A 2 -0.58 -3.01 14.69
CA GLY A 2 -0.55 -3.87 13.51
C GLY A 2 0.46 -5.00 13.74
N SER A 3 -0.01 -6.22 13.92
CA SER A 3 0.85 -7.40 14.01
C SER A 3 1.69 -7.48 12.73
N VAL A 4 3.01 -7.42 12.87
CA VAL A 4 3.92 -7.62 11.74
C VAL A 4 3.83 -9.08 11.36
N ARG A 5 3.25 -9.35 10.19
CA ARG A 5 3.12 -10.70 9.63
C ARG A 5 4.50 -11.37 9.51
N ALA A 6 4.79 -12.28 10.43
CA ALA A 6 6.07 -13.02 10.50
C ALA A 6 6.25 -14.01 9.34
N ASP A 7 5.17 -14.28 8.59
CA ASP A 7 5.15 -15.13 7.40
C ASP A 7 5.57 -14.41 6.11
N ILE A 8 5.91 -13.11 6.16
CA ILE A 8 6.47 -12.41 5.00
C ILE A 8 7.91 -12.85 4.78
N ALA A 9 8.21 -13.34 3.57
CA ALA A 9 9.55 -13.80 3.22
C ALA A 9 10.55 -12.62 3.23
N SER A 10 11.55 -12.67 4.13
CA SER A 10 12.52 -11.59 4.38
C SER A 10 13.97 -11.98 4.07
N GLY A 11 14.21 -12.67 2.95
CA GLY A 11 15.57 -12.98 2.48
C GLY A 11 15.86 -14.45 2.18
N SER A 12 14.91 -15.35 2.36
CA SER A 12 14.98 -16.74 1.89
C SER A 12 15.01 -16.81 0.36
N ASP A 13 15.65 -17.85 -0.20
CA ASP A 13 15.64 -18.08 -1.65
C ASP A 13 14.21 -18.40 -2.08
N VAL A 14 13.51 -17.36 -2.56
CA VAL A 14 12.10 -17.42 -2.92
C VAL A 14 11.83 -18.50 -3.97
N ARG A 15 12.86 -18.90 -4.73
CA ARG A 15 12.77 -20.01 -5.69
C ARG A 15 12.54 -21.35 -5.02
N GLU A 16 13.18 -21.61 -3.88
CA GLU A 16 12.98 -22.87 -3.13
C GLU A 16 11.58 -22.91 -2.50
N ILE A 17 11.07 -21.78 -1.99
CA ILE A 17 9.72 -21.69 -1.43
C ILE A 17 8.65 -22.09 -2.46
N ASP A 18 8.84 -21.70 -3.72
CA ASP A 18 7.86 -21.88 -4.79
C ASP A 18 8.23 -23.01 -5.78
N LYS A 19 9.19 -23.87 -5.42
CA LYS A 19 9.69 -24.95 -6.27
C LYS A 19 8.60 -25.93 -6.71
N GLN A 20 7.59 -26.15 -5.86
CA GLN A 20 6.45 -27.03 -6.13
C GLN A 20 5.29 -26.31 -6.82
N SER A 21 5.40 -25.01 -7.05
CA SER A 21 4.33 -24.23 -7.70
C SER A 21 4.48 -24.27 -9.22
N LYS A 22 3.34 -24.29 -9.92
CA LYS A 22 3.31 -24.25 -11.39
C LYS A 22 3.98 -22.98 -11.95
N ASN A 23 3.89 -21.87 -11.23
CA ASN A 23 4.50 -20.60 -11.59
C ASN A 23 5.36 -20.10 -10.43
N THR A 24 6.67 -20.36 -10.52
CA THR A 24 7.65 -19.86 -9.57
C THR A 24 7.61 -18.34 -9.49
N TRP A 25 7.60 -17.82 -8.26
CA TRP A 25 7.63 -16.39 -8.02
C TRP A 25 8.85 -15.71 -8.64
N ARG A 26 8.61 -14.55 -9.25
CA ARG A 26 9.65 -13.69 -9.81
C ARG A 26 9.59 -12.32 -9.16
N ARG A 27 10.72 -11.87 -8.64
CA ARG A 27 10.84 -10.52 -8.03
C ARG A 27 10.49 -9.42 -9.03
N GLU A 28 10.80 -9.63 -10.31
CA GLU A 28 10.46 -8.74 -11.44
C GLU A 28 8.96 -8.43 -11.54
N TRP A 29 8.08 -9.32 -11.07
CA TRP A 29 6.64 -9.05 -11.06
C TRP A 29 6.29 -7.85 -10.18
N LEU A 30 7.05 -7.60 -9.12
CA LEU A 30 6.81 -6.47 -8.22
C LEU A 30 7.16 -5.11 -8.83
N GLU A 31 8.01 -5.07 -9.85
CA GLU A 31 8.38 -3.84 -10.54
C GLU A 31 7.34 -3.41 -11.58
N LYS A 32 6.40 -4.31 -11.93
CA LYS A 32 5.31 -3.99 -12.84
C LYS A 32 4.20 -3.19 -12.14
N GLN A 33 3.46 -2.45 -12.95
CA GLN A 33 2.28 -1.71 -12.51
C GLN A 33 0.99 -2.41 -12.97
N ALA A 34 -0.05 -2.25 -12.17
CA ALA A 34 -1.44 -2.54 -12.52
C ALA A 34 -2.30 -1.39 -12.01
N GLU A 35 -3.18 -0.84 -12.86
CA GLU A 35 -3.99 0.35 -12.54
C GLU A 35 -3.17 1.54 -11.98
N GLY A 36 -1.96 1.74 -12.53
CA GLY A 36 -1.03 2.80 -12.08
C GLY A 36 -0.35 2.55 -10.73
N ILE A 37 -0.61 1.43 -10.06
CA ILE A 37 -0.02 1.06 -8.77
C ILE A 37 1.09 0.04 -8.99
N TYR A 38 2.28 0.30 -8.43
CA TYR A 38 3.37 -0.68 -8.43
C TYR A 38 3.04 -1.86 -7.52
N LEU A 39 3.22 -3.08 -8.03
CA LEU A 39 2.92 -4.28 -7.27
C LEU A 39 3.78 -4.43 -6.01
N ARG A 40 5.03 -3.93 -6.01
CA ARG A 40 5.87 -3.86 -4.80
C ARG A 40 5.27 -3.04 -3.66
N GLU A 41 4.32 -2.14 -3.93
CA GLU A 41 3.73 -1.29 -2.88
C GLU A 41 2.59 -2.03 -2.16
N ILE A 42 1.95 -2.98 -2.83
CA ILE A 42 0.73 -3.63 -2.34
C ILE A 42 0.89 -5.14 -2.11
N ILE A 43 1.88 -5.80 -2.70
CA ILE A 43 2.08 -7.25 -2.61
C ILE A 43 3.36 -7.59 -1.83
N ARG A 44 3.28 -8.61 -0.98
CA ARG A 44 4.37 -9.20 -0.22
C ARG A 44 4.41 -10.71 -0.51
N LYS A 45 5.60 -11.27 -0.70
CA LYS A 45 5.74 -12.72 -0.82
C LYS A 45 5.56 -13.35 0.56
N LEU A 46 4.78 -14.44 0.65
CA LEU A 46 4.66 -15.24 1.86
C LEU A 46 5.67 -16.39 1.85
N ASN A 47 6.06 -16.86 3.02
CA ASN A 47 6.85 -18.07 3.23
C ASN A 47 5.98 -19.34 3.07
N LYS A 48 5.19 -19.36 2.00
CA LYS A 48 4.27 -20.41 1.62
C LYS A 48 4.28 -20.55 0.11
N CYS A 49 4.39 -21.79 -0.37
CA CYS A 49 4.48 -22.13 -1.78
C CYS A 49 3.30 -21.55 -2.57
N GLY A 50 3.60 -20.75 -3.59
CA GLY A 50 2.61 -20.18 -4.50
C GLY A 50 1.63 -19.21 -3.84
N ALA A 51 1.96 -18.65 -2.67
CA ALA A 51 1.13 -17.69 -1.98
C ALA A 51 1.82 -16.33 -1.81
N CYS A 52 1.04 -15.26 -1.92
CA CYS A 52 1.44 -13.89 -1.62
C CYS A 52 0.36 -13.19 -0.78
N TYR A 53 0.74 -12.10 -0.13
CA TYR A 53 -0.13 -11.31 0.73
C TYR A 53 -0.33 -9.91 0.15
N ARG A 54 -1.56 -9.44 0.14
CA ARG A 54 -1.92 -8.10 -0.36
C ARG A 54 -2.29 -7.19 0.81
N ILE A 55 -1.54 -6.11 0.96
CA ILE A 55 -1.59 -5.21 2.13
C ILE A 55 -2.92 -4.45 2.23
N VAL A 56 -3.53 -4.09 1.11
CA VAL A 56 -4.71 -3.20 1.10
C VAL A 56 -6.02 -3.95 1.42
N CYS A 57 -6.20 -5.19 0.93
CA CYS A 57 -7.33 -6.06 1.35
C CYS A 57 -7.02 -6.84 2.63
N SER A 58 -5.76 -6.88 3.06
CA SER A 58 -5.30 -7.78 4.13
C SER A 58 -5.59 -9.26 3.85
N GLU A 59 -5.41 -9.69 2.59
CA GLU A 59 -5.73 -11.05 2.14
C GLU A 59 -4.55 -11.80 1.56
N GLU A 60 -4.56 -13.11 1.74
CA GLU A 60 -3.68 -14.05 1.06
C GLU A 60 -4.25 -14.39 -0.33
N LEU A 61 -3.38 -14.40 -1.33
CA LEU A 61 -3.68 -14.69 -2.72
C LEU A 61 -2.84 -15.87 -3.20
N VAL A 62 -3.49 -16.83 -3.86
CA VAL A 62 -2.82 -17.96 -4.50
C VAL A 62 -2.30 -17.51 -5.87
N CYS A 63 -0.99 -17.27 -5.97
CA CYS A 63 -0.31 -16.92 -7.22
C CYS A 63 0.34 -18.12 -7.91
N GLY A 64 0.56 -19.25 -7.23
CA GLY A 64 1.31 -20.39 -7.77
C GLY A 64 0.68 -21.03 -9.01
N SER A 65 -0.65 -20.99 -9.16
CA SER A 65 -1.36 -21.64 -10.27
C SER A 65 -1.46 -20.77 -11.53
N ARG A 66 -1.62 -19.44 -11.39
CA ARG A 66 -1.82 -18.49 -12.51
C ARG A 66 -0.68 -17.46 -12.67
N GLY A 67 0.30 -17.48 -11.77
CA GLY A 67 1.44 -16.58 -11.79
C GLY A 67 1.06 -15.10 -11.70
N PHE A 68 1.70 -14.27 -12.52
CA PHE A 68 1.50 -12.82 -12.58
C PHE A 68 0.03 -12.42 -12.82
N VAL A 69 -0.70 -13.19 -13.63
CA VAL A 69 -2.12 -12.92 -13.93
C VAL A 69 -2.97 -12.91 -12.67
N ALA A 70 -2.63 -13.75 -11.68
CA ALA A 70 -3.32 -13.73 -10.39
C ALA A 70 -3.22 -12.38 -9.69
N LEU A 71 -2.05 -11.73 -9.79
CA LEU A 71 -1.79 -10.44 -9.15
C LEU A 71 -2.59 -9.34 -9.84
N THR A 72 -2.56 -9.30 -11.18
CA THR A 72 -3.25 -8.26 -11.95
C THR A 72 -4.77 -8.36 -11.84
N ASP A 73 -5.33 -9.57 -11.91
CA ASP A 73 -6.77 -9.78 -11.76
C ASP A 73 -7.25 -9.38 -10.38
N HIS A 74 -6.47 -9.69 -9.34
CA HIS A 74 -6.79 -9.28 -7.99
C HIS A 74 -6.77 -7.74 -7.86
N VAL A 75 -5.82 -7.05 -8.51
CA VAL A 75 -5.79 -5.58 -8.53
C VAL A 75 -7.05 -4.99 -9.16
N LYS A 76 -7.56 -5.62 -10.21
CA LYS A 76 -8.78 -5.22 -10.91
C LYS A 76 -10.07 -5.68 -10.23
N SER A 77 -9.99 -6.41 -9.13
CA SER A 77 -11.19 -6.93 -8.47
C SER A 77 -11.99 -5.80 -7.81
N ALA A 78 -13.32 -5.87 -7.88
CA ALA A 78 -14.20 -4.89 -7.23
C ALA A 78 -13.95 -4.77 -5.71
N LYS A 79 -13.53 -5.88 -5.08
CA LYS A 79 -13.10 -5.88 -3.67
C LYS A 79 -11.84 -5.05 -3.47
N HIS A 80 -10.87 -5.17 -4.36
CA HIS A 80 -9.63 -4.40 -4.27
C HIS A 80 -9.90 -2.90 -4.35
N GLU A 81 -10.78 -2.52 -5.28
CA GLU A 81 -11.24 -1.16 -5.50
C GLU A 81 -12.05 -0.62 -4.32
N SER A 82 -13.01 -1.37 -3.78
CA SER A 82 -13.80 -0.93 -2.63
C SER A 82 -12.93 -0.65 -1.41
N PHE A 83 -11.93 -1.49 -1.11
CA PHE A 83 -10.97 -1.23 -0.04
C PHE A 83 -10.09 0.00 -0.32
N LEU A 84 -9.76 0.29 -1.58
CA LEU A 84 -9.04 1.52 -1.94
C LEU A 84 -9.94 2.75 -1.73
N GLN A 85 -11.20 2.66 -2.13
CA GLN A 85 -12.18 3.73 -1.96
C GLN A 85 -12.44 4.02 -0.48
N THR A 86 -12.71 2.99 0.34
CA THR A 86 -12.86 3.14 1.80
C THR A 86 -11.60 3.71 2.44
N ARG A 87 -10.40 3.26 2.04
CA ARG A 87 -9.16 3.89 2.54
C ARG A 87 -9.11 5.36 2.17
N LYS A 88 -9.38 5.70 0.90
CA LYS A 88 -9.37 7.08 0.43
C LYS A 88 -10.34 7.94 1.24
N GLU A 89 -11.56 7.46 1.45
CA GLU A 89 -12.60 8.11 2.27
C GLU A 89 -12.18 8.28 3.73
N HIS A 90 -11.59 7.26 4.34
CA HIS A 90 -11.08 7.36 5.72
C HIS A 90 -9.83 8.25 5.85
N PHE A 91 -9.06 8.46 4.77
CA PHE A 91 -7.94 9.41 4.75
C PHE A 91 -8.40 10.83 4.42
N THR A 92 -9.48 10.99 3.65
CA THR A 92 -10.29 12.21 3.64
C THR A 92 -11.21 12.20 4.84
N LEU A 93 -10.62 12.24 6.05
CA LEU A 93 -11.37 12.85 7.14
C LEU A 93 -11.86 14.19 6.60
N PRO A 94 -13.14 14.55 6.72
CA PRO A 94 -13.50 15.96 6.70
C PRO A 94 -12.71 16.53 7.87
N VAL A 95 -11.52 17.05 7.58
CA VAL A 95 -10.78 17.86 8.53
C VAL A 95 -11.75 18.99 8.73
N ALA A 96 -12.50 18.92 9.81
CA ALA A 96 -13.38 19.99 10.22
C ALA A 96 -12.56 21.28 10.09
N PRO A 97 -13.14 22.40 9.66
CA PRO A 97 -12.47 23.69 9.75
C PRO A 97 -11.76 23.88 11.10
N ASP A 98 -12.36 23.32 12.16
CA ASP A 98 -11.85 23.28 13.54
C ASP A 98 -10.56 22.47 13.75
N LEU A 99 -10.20 21.55 12.85
CA LEU A 99 -8.94 20.79 12.87
C LEU A 99 -7.87 21.41 11.95
N LEU A 100 -8.24 22.27 10.99
CA LEU A 100 -7.27 22.95 10.13
C LEU A 100 -6.42 23.97 10.90
N GLU A 101 -7.04 24.71 11.82
CA GLU A 101 -6.35 25.67 12.69
C GLU A 101 -5.31 24.97 13.60
N PRO A 102 -5.67 23.91 14.36
CA PRO A 102 -4.69 23.11 15.11
C PRO A 102 -3.60 22.51 14.23
N VAL A 103 -3.92 21.98 13.04
CA VAL A 103 -2.92 21.41 12.13
C VAL A 103 -1.97 22.50 11.60
N LYS A 104 -2.47 23.69 11.27
CA LYS A 104 -1.64 24.85 10.92
C LYS A 104 -0.72 25.24 12.07
N GLU A 105 -1.23 25.32 13.29
CA GLU A 105 -0.37 25.67 14.44
C GLU A 105 0.66 24.59 14.76
N MET A 106 0.26 23.32 14.72
CA MET A 106 1.19 22.18 14.86
C MET A 106 2.25 22.17 13.75
N SER A 107 1.93 22.67 12.56
CA SER A 107 2.90 22.75 11.45
C SER A 107 4.00 23.80 11.68
N LYS A 108 3.78 24.77 12.57
CA LYS A 108 4.79 25.78 12.94
C LYS A 108 5.82 25.21 13.91
N ASP A 109 5.48 24.17 14.67
CA ASP A 109 6.45 23.49 15.54
C ASP A 109 7.30 22.49 14.76
N ARG A 110 8.36 23.02 14.15
CA ARG A 110 9.33 22.26 13.37
C ARG A 110 10.05 21.18 14.18
N LYS A 111 10.20 21.37 15.51
CA LYS A 111 10.85 20.36 16.38
C LYS A 111 9.93 19.17 16.61
N ALA A 112 8.64 19.42 16.83
CA ALA A 112 7.62 18.38 16.95
C ALA A 112 7.44 17.63 15.62
N LEU A 113 7.35 18.33 14.49
CA LEU A 113 7.25 17.71 13.17
C LEU A 113 8.42 16.78 12.85
N ASN A 114 9.65 17.19 13.16
CA ASN A 114 10.84 16.36 12.95
C ASN A 114 10.86 15.07 13.79
N ARG A 115 9.99 14.99 14.81
CA ARG A 115 9.81 13.79 15.65
C ARG A 115 8.63 12.92 15.19
N ILE A 116 7.74 13.42 14.33
CA ILE A 116 6.65 12.63 13.76
C ILE A 116 7.25 11.58 12.83
N THR A 117 7.14 10.33 13.24
CA THR A 117 7.68 9.20 12.48
C THR A 117 6.57 8.58 11.65
N VAL A 118 6.54 8.85 10.35
CA VAL A 118 5.58 8.22 9.43
C VAL A 118 6.15 6.88 8.96
N HIS A 119 5.42 5.79 9.17
CA HIS A 119 5.83 4.47 8.71
C HIS A 119 5.99 4.45 7.18
N ARG A 120 7.06 3.84 6.66
CA ARG A 120 7.49 3.95 5.25
C ARG A 120 6.40 3.66 4.20
N ASN A 121 5.51 2.71 4.49
CA ASN A 121 4.39 2.35 3.61
C ASN A 121 3.27 3.41 3.62
N ALA A 122 3.04 4.06 4.77
CA ALA A 122 2.09 5.18 4.88
C ALA A 122 2.65 6.43 4.19
N ALA A 123 3.96 6.68 4.31
CA ALA A 123 4.62 7.83 3.67
C ALA A 123 4.51 7.81 2.14
N SER A 124 4.77 6.67 1.48
CA SER A 124 4.71 6.53 0.02
C SER A 124 3.30 6.75 -0.56
N TYR A 125 2.28 6.26 0.15
CA TYR A 125 0.89 6.39 -0.28
C TYR A 125 0.33 7.79 0.01
N ASN A 126 0.62 8.35 1.19
CA ASN A 126 0.18 9.70 1.58
C ASN A 126 0.79 10.80 0.71
N THR A 127 2.06 10.68 0.32
CA THR A 127 2.74 11.65 -0.55
C THR A 127 2.31 11.58 -2.01
N ARG A 128 1.76 10.46 -2.49
CA ARG A 128 1.38 10.30 -3.90
C ARG A 128 -0.12 10.36 -4.16
N PHE A 129 -0.95 9.84 -3.24
CA PHE A 129 -2.36 9.61 -3.51
C PHE A 129 -3.32 10.29 -2.51
N GLY A 130 -2.96 10.37 -1.23
CA GLY A 130 -3.86 10.88 -0.18
C GLY A 130 -3.72 12.37 0.09
N ILE A 131 -2.55 12.80 0.57
CA ILE A 131 -2.36 14.15 1.11
C ILE A 131 -1.87 15.11 0.04
N SER A 132 -0.89 14.77 -0.80
CA SER A 132 -0.40 15.74 -1.81
C SER A 132 -1.45 16.10 -2.85
N LYS A 133 -2.37 15.17 -3.18
CA LYS A 133 -3.45 15.43 -4.14
C LYS A 133 -4.51 16.34 -3.53
N ALA A 134 -4.92 16.08 -2.29
CA ALA A 134 -5.85 16.93 -1.55
C ALA A 134 -5.24 18.31 -1.25
N VAL A 135 -4.01 18.36 -0.75
CA VAL A 135 -3.27 19.59 -0.43
C VAL A 135 -2.96 20.41 -1.68
N LYS A 136 -2.61 19.79 -2.82
CA LYS A 136 -2.48 20.54 -4.08
C LYS A 136 -3.83 21.12 -4.53
N HIS A 137 -4.89 20.33 -4.50
CA HIS A 137 -6.22 20.79 -4.89
C HIS A 137 -6.73 21.92 -3.98
N SER A 138 -6.41 21.89 -2.68
CA SER A 138 -6.82 22.93 -1.73
C SER A 138 -5.85 24.12 -1.61
N LEU A 139 -4.63 24.05 -2.17
CA LEU A 139 -3.67 25.17 -2.17
C LEU A 139 -3.62 25.91 -3.50
N PHE A 140 -3.98 25.25 -4.61
CA PHE A 140 -3.85 25.80 -5.97
C PHE A 140 -5.19 26.10 -6.64
N GLU A 141 -6.34 25.84 -6.02
CA GLU A 141 -7.65 26.30 -6.51
C GLU A 141 -8.16 27.60 -5.84
N ASP A 142 -7.38 28.17 -4.92
CA ASP A 142 -7.62 29.51 -4.34
C ASP A 142 -6.81 30.63 -5.05
N PHE A 143 -6.36 30.39 -6.31
CA PHE A 143 -5.71 31.41 -7.16
C PHE A 143 -6.24 31.37 -8.60
#